data_AF-A0A0F9H600-F1
#
_entry.id   AF-A0A0F9H600-F1
#
_cell.length_a   1.000
_cell.length_b   1.000
_cell.length_c   1.000
_cell.angle_alpha   90.00
_cell.angle_beta   90.00
_cell.angle_gamma   90.00
#
_symmetry.space_group_name_H-M   'P 1'
#
loop_
_entity.id
_entity.type
_entity.pdbx_description
1 polymer ?
#
loop_
_entity_poly.entity_id
_entity_poly.type
_entity_poly.pdbx_seq_one_letter_code
_entity_poly.pdbx_strand_id
1 'polypeptide(L)'
;MNIIPKKSDPVDWIEKHFYVSEPVDILTGRILPPGPIRLSESQKKIIREALRRNEEGNFIYGTILYSCPKKSGKTALATAVVIYLAMEVCFMDSIYLLANDGKQAEDRMLGALKDCIDLNKRLGGPLAHLTYTLSKIRVPNGTVIEALPCDPSGEAGSEPRFTFWSELWGFSSAYKHKERLWCFDDETEILTRTGWKFHDELEDDDEYLTYNRDTKKQEWQYAESIFSDYYDGEMYRCESRDVDILVTPGHKFYGNIGYRGHG
;
A
#
# COMPACT_ATOMS: atom_id res chain seq x y z
N MET A 1 -24.58 24.29 -29.55
CA MET A 1 -24.02 24.59 -28.22
C MET A 1 -24.29 23.40 -27.32
N ASN A 2 -23.34 22.47 -27.19
CA ASN A 2 -23.50 21.36 -26.24
C ASN A 2 -23.29 21.95 -24.84
N ILE A 3 -24.39 22.11 -24.10
CA ILE A 3 -24.36 22.48 -22.70
C ILE A 3 -23.80 21.26 -21.96
N ILE A 4 -22.49 21.24 -21.73
CA ILE A 4 -21.88 20.29 -20.80
C ILE A 4 -22.53 20.59 -19.45
N PRO A 5 -23.23 19.62 -18.81
CA PRO A 5 -23.85 19.86 -17.52
C PRO A 5 -22.78 20.33 -16.55
N LYS A 6 -23.04 21.47 -15.88
CA LYS A 6 -22.13 22.06 -14.90
C LYS A 6 -21.88 21.03 -13.81
N LYS A 7 -20.70 20.41 -13.82
CA LYS A 7 -20.32 19.43 -12.79
C LYS A 7 -20.35 20.09 -11.42
N SER A 8 -20.84 19.34 -10.44
CA SER A 8 -20.89 19.79 -9.05
C SER A 8 -19.49 20.17 -8.56
N ASP A 9 -19.38 21.24 -7.76
CA ASP A 9 -18.12 21.61 -7.13
C ASP A 9 -17.62 20.41 -6.30
N PRO A 10 -16.35 19.99 -6.45
CA PRO A 10 -15.86 18.77 -5.81
C PRO A 10 -15.96 18.81 -4.29
N VAL A 11 -15.75 19.98 -3.68
CA VAL A 11 -15.84 20.14 -2.23
C VAL A 11 -17.28 19.99 -1.76
N ASP A 12 -18.22 20.68 -2.41
CA ASP A 12 -19.63 20.62 -2.05
C ASP A 12 -20.19 19.20 -2.21
N TRP A 13 -19.76 18.50 -3.26
CA TRP A 13 -20.12 17.10 -3.46
C TRP A 13 -19.53 16.21 -2.35
N ILE A 14 -18.24 16.37 -2.03
CA ILE A 14 -17.56 15.56 -1.01
C ILE A 14 -18.21 15.76 0.37
N GLU A 15 -18.44 17.01 0.80
CA GLU A 15 -19.05 17.30 2.11
C GLU A 15 -20.52 16.80 2.21
N LYS A 16 -21.14 16.44 1.10
CA LYS A 16 -22.48 15.86 1.05
C LYS A 16 -22.48 14.33 1.02
N HIS A 17 -21.49 13.69 0.40
CA HIS A 17 -21.52 12.25 0.10
C HIS A 17 -20.53 11.42 0.92
N PHE A 18 -19.38 12.01 1.30
CA PHE A 18 -18.32 11.27 1.98
C PHE A 18 -18.52 11.29 3.50
N TYR A 19 -18.92 10.15 4.07
CA TYR A 19 -19.23 10.02 5.49
C TYR A 19 -18.03 9.44 6.24
N VAL A 20 -17.80 9.93 7.45
CA VAL A 20 -16.74 9.50 8.35
C VAL A 20 -17.32 9.25 9.75
N SER A 21 -16.67 8.39 10.52
CA SER A 21 -17.11 8.02 11.87
C SER A 21 -16.98 9.17 12.88
N GLU A 22 -15.95 10.00 12.72
CA GLU A 22 -15.58 11.07 13.64
C GLU A 22 -15.31 12.38 12.87
N PRO A 23 -16.33 13.03 12.28
CA PRO A 23 -16.13 14.32 11.64
C PRO A 23 -15.73 15.35 12.70
N VAL A 24 -14.83 16.27 12.35
CA VAL A 24 -14.35 17.31 13.27
C VAL A 24 -15.01 18.64 12.92
N ASP A 25 -15.63 19.27 13.91
CA ASP A 25 -16.13 20.65 13.77
C ASP A 25 -14.95 21.61 13.56
N ILE A 26 -14.97 22.33 12.44
CA ILE A 26 -13.82 23.14 12.00
C ILE A 26 -13.60 24.38 12.89
N LEU A 27 -14.65 24.87 13.55
CA LEU A 27 -14.58 26.07 14.38
C LEU A 27 -14.17 25.74 15.82
N THR A 28 -14.66 24.62 16.34
CA THR A 28 -14.52 24.24 17.76
C THR A 28 -13.52 23.11 17.99
N GLY A 29 -13.12 22.39 16.95
CA GLY A 29 -12.25 21.21 17.03
C GLY A 29 -12.90 19.99 17.67
N ARG A 30 -14.21 20.04 17.96
CA ARG A 30 -14.94 18.94 18.59
C ARG A 30 -15.20 17.82 17.62
N ILE A 31 -15.08 16.58 18.09
CA ILE A 31 -15.53 15.40 17.36
C ILE A 31 -17.06 15.39 17.38
N LEU A 32 -17.65 15.25 16.20
CA LEU A 32 -19.08 15.16 15.96
C LEU A 32 -19.51 13.69 15.84
N PRO A 33 -20.81 13.39 15.96
CA PRO A 33 -21.33 12.05 15.65
C PRO A 33 -21.05 11.64 14.20
N PRO A 34 -21.07 10.33 13.88
CA PRO A 34 -20.86 9.84 12.53
C PRO A 34 -21.75 10.53 11.50
N GLY A 35 -21.17 10.91 10.36
CA GLY A 35 -21.87 11.69 9.35
C GLY A 35 -20.94 12.25 8.28
N PRO A 36 -21.40 13.23 7.49
CA PRO A 36 -20.61 13.81 6.42
C PRO A 36 -19.32 14.46 6.94
N ILE A 37 -18.25 14.31 6.16
CA ILE A 37 -16.97 14.96 6.42
C ILE A 37 -17.12 16.48 6.47
N ARG A 38 -16.26 17.11 7.28
CA ARG A 38 -16.14 18.57 7.41
C ARG A 38 -14.73 18.96 7.02
N LEU A 39 -14.58 19.64 5.90
CA LEU A 39 -13.29 20.01 5.34
C LEU A 39 -12.88 21.40 5.85
N SER A 40 -11.65 21.52 6.34
CA SER A 40 -11.06 22.84 6.63
C SER A 40 -10.88 23.66 5.36
N GLU A 41 -10.84 24.99 5.47
CA GLU A 41 -10.64 25.87 4.32
C GLU A 41 -9.37 25.56 3.51
N SER A 42 -8.29 25.14 4.19
CA SER A 42 -7.07 24.70 3.53
C SER A 42 -7.29 23.43 2.69
N GLN A 43 -8.00 22.43 3.23
CA GLN A 43 -8.32 21.20 2.49
C GLN A 43 -9.24 21.50 1.29
N LYS A 44 -10.22 22.40 1.45
CA LYS A 44 -11.10 22.83 0.35
C LYS A 44 -10.30 23.45 -0.80
N LYS A 45 -9.37 24.35 -0.50
CA LYS A 45 -8.48 24.98 -1.49
C LYS A 45 -7.62 23.95 -2.21
N ILE A 46 -7.05 22.99 -1.45
CA ILE A 46 -6.22 21.91 -2.02
C ILE A 46 -7.03 21.04 -2.98
N ILE A 47 -8.25 20.61 -2.62
CA ILE A 47 -9.08 19.80 -3.51
C ILE A 47 -9.43 20.55 -4.79
N ARG A 48 -9.88 21.80 -4.68
CA ARG A 48 -10.26 22.62 -5.85
C ARG A 48 -9.08 22.86 -6.78
N GLU A 49 -7.91 23.13 -6.22
CA GLU A 49 -6.70 23.32 -7.01
C GLU A 49 -6.23 22.00 -7.64
N ALA A 50 -6.22 20.90 -6.89
CA ALA A 50 -5.87 19.57 -7.38
C ALA A 50 -6.76 19.14 -8.56
N LEU A 51 -8.06 19.42 -8.50
CA LEU A 51 -9.04 19.05 -9.52
C LEU A 51 -9.31 20.17 -10.54
N ARG A 52 -8.47 21.20 -10.57
CA ARG A 52 -8.66 22.37 -11.44
C ARG A 52 -8.60 21.97 -12.91
N ARG A 53 -9.48 22.56 -13.71
CA ARG A 53 -9.58 22.33 -15.16
C ARG A 53 -9.30 23.60 -15.94
N ASN A 54 -8.75 23.44 -17.14
CA ASN A 54 -8.62 24.54 -18.12
C ASN A 54 -9.98 24.83 -18.79
N GLU A 55 -10.02 25.82 -19.68
CA GLU A 55 -11.24 26.23 -20.40
C GLU A 55 -11.83 25.11 -21.29
N GLU A 56 -10.99 24.17 -21.72
CA GLU A 56 -11.40 23.01 -22.52
C GLU A 56 -11.94 21.85 -21.66
N GLY A 57 -11.89 21.99 -20.33
CA GLY A 57 -12.33 20.98 -19.39
C GLY A 57 -11.29 19.90 -19.06
N ASN A 58 -10.05 20.04 -19.53
CA ASN A 58 -8.94 19.16 -19.21
C ASN A 58 -8.39 19.46 -17.82
N PHE A 59 -7.96 18.43 -17.07
CA PHE A 59 -7.27 18.66 -15.80
C PHE A 59 -5.95 19.39 -16.08
N ILE A 60 -5.65 20.38 -15.25
CA ILE A 60 -4.40 21.15 -15.38
C ILE A 60 -3.20 20.31 -14.92
N TYR A 61 -3.41 19.39 -13.98
CA TYR A 61 -2.37 18.54 -13.42
C TYR A 61 -2.59 17.09 -13.82
N GLY A 62 -1.57 16.49 -14.45
CA GLY A 62 -1.51 15.03 -14.67
C GLY A 62 -0.97 14.26 -13.46
N THR A 63 -0.30 14.93 -12.52
CA THR A 63 0.27 14.31 -11.31
C THR A 63 0.21 15.29 -10.15
N ILE A 64 -0.20 14.81 -8.99
CA ILE A 64 -0.41 15.62 -7.78
C ILE A 64 0.23 14.91 -6.61
N LEU A 65 1.14 15.60 -5.93
CA LEU A 65 1.76 15.12 -4.69
C LEU A 65 1.20 15.91 -3.50
N TYR A 66 0.58 15.21 -2.56
CA TYR A 66 0.05 15.80 -1.34
C TYR A 66 0.72 15.19 -0.10
N SER A 67 1.36 16.05 0.70
CA SER A 67 2.09 15.64 1.91
C SER A 67 1.69 16.50 3.11
N CYS A 68 1.63 15.86 4.29
CA CYS A 68 1.47 16.55 5.59
C CYS A 68 2.01 15.66 6.73
N PRO A 69 1.93 16.09 8.00
CA PRO A 69 2.21 15.23 9.16
C PRO A 69 1.26 14.02 9.30
N LYS A 70 1.65 12.95 10.01
CA LYS A 70 0.78 11.78 10.28
C LYS A 70 -0.49 12.20 11.06
N LYS A 71 -1.60 11.47 10.89
CA LYS A 71 -2.92 11.75 11.50
C LYS A 71 -3.58 13.10 11.13
N SER A 72 -3.33 13.58 9.90
CA SER A 72 -3.89 14.86 9.39
C SER A 72 -5.10 14.70 8.46
N GLY A 73 -5.67 13.49 8.34
CA GLY A 73 -6.81 13.26 7.45
C GLY A 73 -6.47 13.00 5.97
N LYS A 74 -5.20 13.09 5.57
CA LYS A 74 -4.55 12.17 4.61
C LYS A 74 -5.43 11.34 3.70
N THR A 75 -5.49 10.09 4.11
CA THR A 75 -6.18 9.00 3.45
C THR A 75 -7.64 9.37 3.22
N ALA A 76 -8.36 9.86 4.24
CA ALA A 76 -9.75 10.27 4.08
C ALA A 76 -9.96 11.33 2.99
N LEU A 77 -9.07 12.33 2.88
CA LEU A 77 -9.13 13.35 1.82
C LEU A 77 -8.90 12.75 0.43
N ALA A 78 -7.86 11.93 0.27
CA ALA A 78 -7.56 11.25 -0.99
C ALA A 78 -8.71 10.32 -1.40
N THR A 79 -9.24 9.56 -0.43
CA THR A 79 -10.37 8.66 -0.61
C THR A 79 -11.66 9.40 -1.00
N ALA A 80 -11.92 10.55 -0.40
CA ALA A 80 -13.06 11.38 -0.78
C ALA A 80 -12.97 11.87 -2.23
N VAL A 81 -11.75 12.21 -2.68
CA VAL A 81 -11.50 12.57 -4.09
C VAL A 81 -11.70 11.37 -5.01
N VAL A 82 -11.25 10.16 -4.63
CA VAL A 82 -11.45 8.93 -5.41
C VAL A 82 -12.93 8.72 -5.74
N ILE A 83 -13.80 8.72 -4.73
CA ILE A 83 -15.23 8.44 -4.96
C ILE A 83 -15.93 9.58 -5.71
N TYR A 84 -15.51 10.84 -5.50
CA TYR A 84 -15.98 11.96 -6.32
C TYR A 84 -15.62 11.76 -7.80
N LEU A 85 -14.36 11.42 -8.10
CA LEU A 85 -13.93 11.17 -9.48
C LEU A 85 -14.69 10.00 -10.08
N ALA A 86 -14.85 8.91 -9.34
CA ALA A 86 -15.58 7.73 -9.80
C ALA A 86 -17.03 8.05 -10.17
N MET A 87 -17.72 8.88 -9.36
CA MET A 87 -19.15 9.18 -9.53
C MET A 87 -19.40 10.32 -10.54
N GLU A 88 -18.61 11.38 -10.50
CA GLU A 88 -18.88 12.64 -11.22
C GLU A 88 -17.98 12.87 -12.44
N VAL A 89 -16.83 12.17 -12.52
CA VAL A 89 -15.84 12.38 -13.59
C VAL A 89 -15.74 11.21 -14.56
N CYS A 90 -15.65 10.01 -14.04
CA CYS A 90 -15.46 8.79 -14.81
C CYS A 90 -16.76 8.27 -15.43
N PHE A 91 -16.64 7.42 -16.46
CA PHE A 91 -17.73 6.64 -17.04
C PHE A 91 -17.17 5.35 -17.62
N MET A 92 -17.56 4.21 -17.06
CA MET A 92 -17.00 2.89 -17.41
C MET A 92 -15.46 2.81 -17.34
N ASP A 93 -14.82 3.60 -16.46
CA ASP A 93 -13.37 3.63 -16.28
C ASP A 93 -12.90 2.74 -15.12
N SER A 94 -11.58 2.61 -14.96
CA SER A 94 -10.93 2.00 -13.79
C SER A 94 -10.13 3.02 -12.98
N ILE A 95 -10.23 2.96 -11.65
CA ILE A 95 -9.41 3.72 -10.71
C ILE A 95 -8.68 2.73 -9.81
N TYR A 96 -7.35 2.86 -9.72
CA TYR A 96 -6.53 1.98 -8.90
C TYR A 96 -6.06 2.63 -7.61
N LEU A 97 -6.17 1.86 -6.53
CA LEU A 97 -5.68 2.18 -5.20
C LEU A 97 -4.46 1.31 -4.94
N LEU A 98 -3.29 1.95 -4.86
CA LEU A 98 -2.00 1.29 -4.74
C LEU A 98 -1.47 1.44 -3.32
N ALA A 99 -1.20 0.28 -2.70
CA ALA A 99 -0.63 0.16 -1.35
C ALA A 99 0.70 -0.60 -1.38
N ASN A 100 1.56 -0.33 -0.40
CA ASN A 100 2.91 -0.87 -0.32
C ASN A 100 2.96 -2.37 0.08
N ASP A 101 1.97 -2.87 0.82
CA ASP A 101 2.12 -4.16 1.50
C ASP A 101 1.67 -5.35 0.63
N GLY A 102 2.59 -6.29 0.43
CA GLY A 102 2.49 -7.40 -0.53
C GLY A 102 1.69 -8.61 -0.05
N LYS A 103 1.04 -8.55 1.12
CA LYS A 103 0.24 -9.64 1.68
C LYS A 103 -1.19 -9.15 1.88
N GLN A 104 -2.09 -9.47 0.94
CA GLN A 104 -3.55 -9.20 1.02
C GLN A 104 -3.89 -7.89 1.75
N ALA A 105 -3.20 -6.80 1.41
CA ALA A 105 -3.32 -5.58 2.18
C ALA A 105 -4.66 -4.94 1.86
N GLU A 106 -5.54 -4.90 2.86
CA GLU A 106 -6.69 -4.01 2.84
C GLU A 106 -6.15 -2.58 2.69
N ASP A 107 -6.15 -2.08 1.44
CA ASP A 107 -5.70 -0.74 1.15
C ASP A 107 -6.46 0.24 2.05
N ARG A 108 -5.72 1.12 2.73
CA ARG A 108 -6.33 2.04 3.71
C ARG A 108 -7.37 2.95 3.05
N MET A 109 -7.25 3.23 1.76
CA MET A 109 -8.25 4.02 1.04
C MET A 109 -9.48 3.17 0.72
N LEU A 110 -9.32 1.91 0.32
CA LEU A 110 -10.44 0.98 0.10
C LEU A 110 -11.21 0.71 1.39
N GLY A 111 -10.52 0.48 2.51
CA GLY A 111 -11.14 0.37 3.84
C GLY A 111 -11.96 1.63 4.18
N ALA A 112 -11.37 2.81 4.01
CA ALA A 112 -12.08 4.08 4.24
C ALA A 112 -13.29 4.28 3.30
N LEU A 113 -13.26 3.77 2.06
CA LEU A 113 -14.44 3.77 1.17
C LEU A 113 -15.54 2.87 1.68
N LYS A 114 -15.19 1.65 2.10
CA LYS A 114 -16.15 0.68 2.66
C LYS A 114 -16.82 1.27 3.91
N ASP A 115 -16.03 1.85 4.82
CA ASP A 115 -16.54 2.55 6.00
C ASP A 115 -17.50 3.69 5.63
N CYS A 116 -17.13 4.51 4.64
CA CYS A 116 -18.00 5.58 4.13
C CYS A 116 -19.32 5.03 3.58
N ILE A 117 -19.28 3.95 2.79
CA ILE A 117 -20.48 3.31 2.22
C ILE A 117 -21.37 2.73 3.33
N ASP A 118 -20.79 2.07 4.33
CA ASP A 118 -21.55 1.46 5.43
C ASP A 118 -22.16 2.51 6.36
N LEU A 119 -21.46 3.61 6.61
CA LEU A 119 -22.03 4.78 7.29
C LEU A 119 -23.19 5.37 6.50
N ASN A 120 -23.05 5.49 5.18
CA ASN A 120 -24.15 5.93 4.32
C ASN A 120 -25.35 4.97 4.43
N LYS A 121 -25.15 3.65 4.38
CA LYS A 121 -26.24 2.67 4.57
C LYS A 121 -26.93 2.83 5.93
N ARG A 122 -26.15 2.94 7.01
CA ARG A 122 -26.65 3.05 8.38
C ARG A 122 -27.43 4.35 8.61
N LEU A 123 -27.00 5.45 7.99
CA LEU A 123 -27.55 6.78 8.22
C LEU A 123 -28.53 7.24 7.12
N GLY A 124 -28.84 6.39 6.14
CA GLY A 124 -29.68 6.76 5.00
C GLY A 124 -29.06 7.83 4.09
N GLY A 125 -27.74 7.83 3.96
CA GLY A 125 -26.97 8.76 3.14
C GLY A 125 -27.04 8.45 1.63
N PRO A 126 -26.55 9.38 0.79
CA PRO A 126 -26.68 9.29 -0.67
C PRO A 126 -25.95 8.09 -1.30
N LEU A 127 -24.92 7.55 -0.65
CA LEU A 127 -24.17 6.38 -1.15
C LEU A 127 -24.70 5.04 -0.60
N ALA A 128 -25.85 5.03 0.10
CA ALA A 128 -26.39 3.82 0.74
C ALA A 128 -26.70 2.68 -0.24
N HIS A 129 -26.92 3.00 -1.51
CA HIS A 129 -27.21 2.03 -2.57
C HIS A 129 -25.96 1.30 -3.10
N LEU A 130 -24.76 1.76 -2.73
CA LEU A 130 -23.51 1.14 -3.19
C LEU A 130 -23.22 -0.17 -2.45
N THR A 131 -22.68 -1.12 -3.18
CA THR A 131 -22.16 -2.39 -2.67
C THR A 131 -20.70 -2.54 -3.04
N TYR A 132 -20.01 -3.45 -2.36
CA TYR A 132 -18.59 -3.69 -2.59
C TYR A 132 -18.22 -5.15 -2.36
N THR A 133 -17.06 -5.51 -2.88
CA THR A 133 -16.40 -6.81 -2.66
C THR A 133 -15.17 -6.61 -1.77
N LEU A 134 -14.40 -7.66 -1.53
CA LEU A 134 -13.18 -7.56 -0.74
C LEU A 134 -12.18 -6.55 -1.33
N SER A 135 -12.02 -6.51 -2.65
CA SER A 135 -10.99 -5.70 -3.34
C SER A 135 -11.53 -4.60 -4.27
N LYS A 136 -12.84 -4.58 -4.57
CA LYS A 136 -13.41 -3.67 -5.57
C LYS A 136 -14.74 -3.05 -5.15
N ILE A 137 -14.98 -1.83 -5.65
CA ILE A 137 -16.26 -1.12 -5.57
C ILE A 137 -16.66 -0.75 -7.00
N ARG A 138 -17.87 -1.13 -7.43
CA ARG A 138 -18.44 -0.73 -8.72
C ARG A 138 -19.52 0.31 -8.48
N VAL A 139 -19.38 1.47 -9.11
CA VAL A 139 -20.37 2.55 -9.02
C VAL A 139 -21.37 2.48 -10.19
N PRO A 140 -22.55 3.14 -10.10
CA PRO A 140 -23.65 2.95 -11.07
C PRO A 140 -23.31 3.30 -12.51
N ASN A 141 -22.35 4.20 -12.74
CA ASN A 141 -21.90 4.60 -14.08
C ASN A 141 -20.91 3.60 -14.72
N GLY A 142 -20.76 2.41 -14.13
CA GLY A 142 -19.89 1.34 -14.62
C GLY A 142 -18.44 1.45 -14.18
N THR A 143 -18.01 2.59 -13.62
CA THR A 143 -16.64 2.79 -13.13
C THR A 143 -16.32 1.82 -11.99
N VAL A 144 -15.09 1.31 -11.97
CA VAL A 144 -14.60 0.39 -10.95
C VAL A 144 -13.45 1.03 -10.18
N ILE A 145 -13.54 0.99 -8.85
CA ILE A 145 -12.44 1.32 -7.94
C ILE A 145 -11.88 0.01 -7.43
N GLU A 146 -10.58 -0.23 -7.60
CA GLU A 146 -9.93 -1.49 -7.27
C GLU A 146 -8.63 -1.26 -6.49
N ALA A 147 -8.44 -2.03 -5.42
CA ALA A 147 -7.17 -2.10 -4.73
C ALA A 147 -6.29 -3.16 -5.38
N LEU A 148 -5.10 -2.75 -5.83
CA LEU A 148 -4.12 -3.64 -6.44
C LEU A 148 -2.93 -3.81 -5.50
N PRO A 149 -2.44 -5.05 -5.30
CA PRO A 149 -1.15 -5.26 -4.66
C PRO A 149 -0.04 -4.68 -5.54
N CYS A 150 1.04 -4.21 -4.93
CA CYS A 150 2.20 -3.77 -5.68
C CYS A 150 2.95 -4.99 -6.26
N ASP A 151 2.49 -5.52 -7.40
CA ASP A 151 3.27 -6.41 -8.26
C ASP A 151 3.40 -5.76 -9.65
N PRO A 152 4.58 -5.20 -9.99
CA PRO A 152 4.81 -4.51 -11.27
C PRO A 152 4.66 -5.41 -12.51
N SER A 153 4.78 -6.73 -12.36
CA SER A 153 4.77 -7.68 -13.48
C SER A 153 3.38 -8.19 -13.86
N GLY A 154 2.49 -8.36 -12.88
CA GLY A 154 1.14 -8.92 -13.11
C GLY A 154 0.16 -7.96 -13.79
N GLU A 155 0.38 -6.65 -13.67
CA GLU A 155 -0.53 -5.60 -14.12
C GLU A 155 -0.03 -4.83 -15.35
N ALA A 156 1.03 -5.33 -16.00
CA ALA A 156 1.59 -4.78 -17.23
C ALA A 156 0.59 -4.93 -18.39
N GLY A 157 -0.15 -3.84 -18.67
CA GLY A 157 -1.22 -3.80 -19.68
C GLY A 157 -2.54 -3.20 -19.19
N SER A 158 -2.62 -2.84 -17.90
CA SER A 158 -3.79 -2.14 -17.35
C SER A 158 -3.82 -0.65 -17.74
N GLU A 159 -5.02 -0.13 -18.05
CA GLU A 159 -5.25 1.28 -18.43
C GLU A 159 -6.16 1.99 -17.41
N PRO A 160 -5.68 2.30 -16.19
CA PRO A 160 -6.47 3.07 -15.24
C PRO A 160 -6.58 4.54 -15.68
N ARG A 161 -7.75 5.13 -15.47
CA ARG A 161 -7.94 6.57 -15.65
C ARG A 161 -7.25 7.38 -14.55
N PHE A 162 -7.23 6.83 -13.33
CA PHE A 162 -6.54 7.44 -12.19
C PHE A 162 -5.86 6.38 -11.33
N THR A 163 -4.71 6.73 -10.77
CA THR A 163 -4.02 5.92 -9.75
C THR A 163 -3.83 6.74 -8.49
N PHE A 164 -4.12 6.16 -7.33
CA PHE A 164 -3.96 6.78 -6.02
C PHE A 164 -2.98 5.97 -5.17
N TRP A 165 -2.10 6.68 -4.47
CA TRP A 165 -0.98 6.09 -3.75
C TRP A 165 -1.03 6.55 -2.30
N SER A 166 -1.33 5.63 -1.36
CA SER A 166 -1.49 6.00 0.06
C SER A 166 -0.17 6.11 0.82
N GLU A 167 0.87 5.39 0.39
CA GLU A 167 2.21 5.38 1.01
C GLU A 167 3.32 5.42 -0.04
N LEU A 168 3.36 6.47 -0.88
CA LEU A 168 4.36 6.60 -1.97
C LEU A 168 5.82 6.40 -1.50
N TRP A 169 6.16 6.82 -0.28
CA TRP A 169 7.50 6.63 0.30
C TRP A 169 7.85 5.14 0.52
N GLY A 170 6.84 4.30 0.74
CA GLY A 170 6.98 2.84 0.84
C GLY A 170 7.34 2.20 -0.51
N PHE A 171 6.98 2.84 -1.63
CA PHE A 171 7.27 2.38 -2.99
C PHE A 171 8.71 2.65 -3.45
N SER A 172 9.62 3.01 -2.55
CA SER A 172 11.03 2.99 -2.92
C SER A 172 11.45 1.55 -3.23
N SER A 173 12.07 1.34 -4.38
CA SER A 173 12.74 0.07 -4.72
C SER A 173 13.66 -0.40 -3.58
N ALA A 174 14.21 0.52 -2.79
CA ALA A 174 15.03 0.25 -1.63
C ALA A 174 14.32 -0.39 -0.41
N TYR A 175 12.97 -0.32 -0.30
CA TYR A 175 12.24 -0.88 0.84
C TYR A 175 11.68 -2.29 0.61
N LYS A 176 11.38 -2.67 -0.66
CA LYS A 176 11.05 -4.07 -0.99
C LYS A 176 12.24 -5.01 -0.83
N HIS A 177 13.45 -4.47 -0.91
CA HIS A 177 14.68 -5.21 -0.70
C HIS A 177 15.05 -5.39 0.78
N LYS A 178 14.63 -4.52 1.70
CA LYS A 178 15.15 -4.58 3.08
C LYS A 178 14.60 -5.70 3.96
N GLU A 179 13.38 -6.19 3.68
CA GLU A 179 12.81 -7.33 4.40
C GLU A 179 12.96 -8.65 3.63
N ARG A 180 13.40 -8.61 2.37
CA ARG A 180 13.58 -9.81 1.51
C ARG A 180 15.02 -10.10 1.10
N LEU A 181 16.00 -9.27 1.48
CA LEU A 181 17.42 -9.48 1.20
C LEU A 181 18.21 -9.92 2.44
N TRP A 182 17.70 -10.87 3.23
CA TRP A 182 18.58 -11.65 4.12
C TRP A 182 18.82 -13.01 3.49
N CYS A 183 19.31 -13.00 2.27
CA CYS A 183 19.65 -14.19 1.52
C CYS A 183 21.13 -14.51 1.72
N PHE A 184 21.43 -15.79 1.55
CA PHE A 184 22.76 -16.28 1.25
C PHE A 184 22.89 -16.44 -0.26
N ASP A 185 24.11 -16.64 -0.77
CA ASP A 185 24.31 -17.11 -2.14
C ASP A 185 23.86 -18.56 -2.30
N ASP A 186 23.87 -19.04 -3.54
CA ASP A 186 23.52 -20.42 -3.89
C ASP A 186 24.61 -21.45 -3.54
N GLU A 187 25.83 -21.00 -3.22
CA GLU A 187 26.93 -21.85 -2.76
C GLU A 187 27.02 -21.98 -1.23
N THR A 188 26.18 -21.29 -0.45
CA THR A 188 26.15 -21.43 1.02
C THR A 188 25.26 -22.61 1.45
N GLU A 189 25.84 -23.54 2.20
CA GLU A 189 25.12 -24.67 2.80
C GLU A 189 24.39 -24.29 4.10
N ILE A 190 23.23 -24.91 4.33
CA ILE A 190 22.42 -24.75 5.55
C ILE A 190 22.46 -26.05 6.35
N LEU A 191 22.71 -25.93 7.66
CA LEU A 191 22.75 -27.08 8.55
C LEU A 191 21.33 -27.54 8.93
N THR A 192 20.93 -28.68 8.37
CA THR A 192 19.70 -29.38 8.70
C THR A 192 19.99 -30.57 9.64
N ARG A 193 18.93 -31.17 10.18
CA ARG A 193 19.06 -32.34 11.07
C ARG A 193 19.65 -33.57 10.38
N THR A 194 19.54 -33.65 9.06
CA THR A 194 20.06 -34.76 8.25
C THR A 194 21.43 -34.49 7.65
N GLY A 195 21.95 -33.25 7.78
CA GLY A 195 23.26 -32.85 7.28
C GLY A 195 23.28 -31.42 6.76
N TRP A 196 24.42 -31.03 6.18
CA TRP A 196 24.51 -29.81 5.38
C TRP A 196 23.82 -30.02 4.05
N LYS A 197 23.03 -29.03 3.61
CA LYS A 197 22.28 -29.06 2.36
C LYS A 197 22.39 -27.70 1.66
N PHE A 198 22.48 -27.71 0.33
CA PHE A 198 22.29 -26.50 -0.46
C PHE A 198 20.81 -26.11 -0.52
N HIS A 199 20.54 -24.86 -0.93
CA HIS A 199 19.18 -24.36 -1.02
C HIS A 199 18.27 -25.24 -1.91
N ASP A 200 18.79 -25.79 -3.01
CA ASP A 200 18.06 -26.64 -3.95
C ASP A 200 17.84 -28.08 -3.46
N GLU A 201 18.45 -28.46 -2.33
CA GLU A 201 18.29 -29.76 -1.68
C GLU A 201 17.32 -29.72 -0.47
N LEU A 202 16.81 -28.53 -0.12
CA LEU A 202 15.91 -28.35 1.02
C LEU A 202 14.49 -28.83 0.72
N GLU A 203 13.91 -29.52 1.69
CA GLU A 203 12.53 -29.99 1.67
C GLU A 203 11.68 -29.25 2.73
N ASP A 204 10.36 -29.17 2.52
CA ASP A 204 9.45 -28.44 3.41
C ASP A 204 9.41 -29.02 4.83
N ASP A 205 9.78 -30.29 5.00
CA ASP A 205 9.83 -31.00 6.28
C ASP A 205 11.24 -31.09 6.89
N ASP A 206 12.22 -30.38 6.32
CA ASP A 206 13.54 -30.26 6.95
C ASP A 206 13.47 -29.48 8.27
N GLU A 207 14.23 -29.96 9.25
CA GLU A 207 14.48 -29.26 10.50
C GLU A 207 15.85 -28.57 10.45
N TYR A 208 15.86 -27.26 10.72
CA TYR A 208 17.02 -26.38 10.62
C TYR A 208 17.61 -26.10 12.00
N LEU A 209 18.94 -26.04 12.11
CA LEU A 209 19.58 -25.66 13.36
C LEU A 209 19.45 -24.14 13.56
N THR A 210 18.67 -23.74 14.55
CA THR A 210 18.44 -22.33 14.91
C THR A 210 19.03 -22.00 16.28
N TYR A 211 19.15 -20.71 16.59
CA TYR A 211 19.59 -20.22 17.89
C TYR A 211 18.48 -19.45 18.60
N ASN A 212 18.03 -19.97 19.74
CA ASN A 212 17.00 -19.34 20.56
C ASN A 212 17.60 -18.23 21.42
N ARG A 213 17.14 -16.99 21.22
CA ARG A 213 17.67 -15.79 21.89
C ARG A 213 17.32 -15.72 23.37
N ASP A 214 16.22 -16.33 23.79
CA ASP A 214 15.75 -16.28 25.18
C ASP A 214 16.45 -17.34 26.02
N THR A 215 16.54 -18.57 25.50
CA THR A 215 17.17 -19.69 26.20
C THR A 215 18.68 -19.75 26.02
N LYS A 216 19.21 -19.03 25.02
CA LYS A 216 20.63 -19.01 24.61
C LYS A 216 21.15 -20.39 24.18
N LYS A 217 20.29 -21.23 23.62
CA LYS A 217 20.61 -22.60 23.17
C LYS A 217 20.26 -22.79 21.71
N GLN A 218 20.90 -23.77 21.09
CA GLN A 218 20.52 -24.25 19.76
C GLN A 218 19.26 -25.11 19.85
N GLU A 219 18.38 -24.99 18.85
CA GLU A 219 17.18 -25.81 18.71
C GLU A 219 16.84 -26.08 17.25
N TRP A 220 16.24 -27.24 17.01
CA TRP A 220 15.76 -27.63 15.68
C TRP A 220 14.36 -27.05 15.45
N GLN A 221 14.16 -26.37 14.33
CA GLN A 221 12.86 -25.81 13.95
C GLN A 221 12.55 -26.05 12.47
N TYR A 222 11.27 -26.09 12.13
CA TYR A 222 10.80 -26.05 10.74
C TYR A 222 10.83 -24.61 10.22
N ALA A 223 11.11 -24.44 8.93
CA ALA A 223 10.96 -23.14 8.28
C ALA A 223 9.47 -22.79 8.09
N GLU A 224 9.09 -21.53 8.30
CA GLU A 224 7.75 -21.05 7.93
C GLU A 224 7.60 -20.91 6.41
N SER A 225 8.70 -20.62 5.72
CA SER A 225 8.81 -20.52 4.27
C SER A 225 10.27 -20.50 3.84
N ILE A 226 10.56 -21.08 2.67
CA ILE A 226 11.86 -20.98 1.99
C ILE A 226 11.72 -19.96 0.85
N PHE A 227 12.71 -19.09 0.66
CA PHE A 227 12.69 -18.01 -0.33
C PHE A 227 14.00 -17.96 -1.12
N SER A 228 13.88 -17.91 -2.44
CA SER A 228 14.96 -17.67 -3.39
C SER A 228 14.47 -16.76 -4.52
N ASP A 229 15.33 -15.85 -4.95
CA ASP A 229 15.06 -14.91 -6.03
C ASP A 229 16.39 -14.51 -6.70
N TYR A 230 16.31 -14.01 -7.94
CA TYR A 230 17.49 -13.54 -8.66
C TYR A 230 18.03 -12.25 -8.05
N TYR A 231 19.35 -12.19 -7.84
CA TYR A 231 20.04 -11.04 -7.27
C TYR A 231 21.29 -10.68 -8.08
N ASP A 232 21.35 -9.43 -8.55
CA ASP A 232 22.46 -8.85 -9.33
C ASP A 232 22.98 -7.59 -8.62
N GLY A 233 23.43 -7.75 -7.38
CA GLY A 233 23.95 -6.67 -6.55
C GLY A 233 25.16 -7.10 -5.73
N GLU A 234 25.76 -6.17 -4.98
CA GLU A 234 26.89 -6.49 -4.10
C GLU A 234 26.46 -7.46 -2.99
N MET A 235 27.36 -8.36 -2.59
CA MET A 235 27.22 -9.25 -1.42
C MET A 235 28.45 -9.12 -0.52
N TYR A 236 28.30 -9.46 0.76
CA TYR A 236 29.37 -9.42 1.74
C TYR A 236 29.76 -10.83 2.18
N ARG A 237 31.05 -11.15 2.03
CA ARG A 237 31.59 -12.41 2.52
C ARG A 237 31.99 -12.29 3.99
N CYS A 238 31.57 -13.27 4.78
CA CYS A 238 31.95 -13.43 6.17
C CYS A 238 32.71 -14.75 6.31
N GLU A 239 34.04 -14.64 6.38
CA GLU A 239 34.93 -15.79 6.46
C GLU A 239 35.66 -15.83 7.81
N SER A 240 35.61 -16.99 8.46
CA SER A 240 36.34 -17.33 9.68
C SER A 240 36.73 -18.80 9.66
N ARG A 241 37.36 -19.30 10.73
CA ARG A 241 37.72 -20.73 10.83
C ARG A 241 36.51 -21.66 10.71
N ASP A 242 35.36 -21.23 11.21
CA ASP A 242 34.19 -22.10 11.41
C ASP A 242 32.99 -21.68 10.54
N VAL A 243 33.12 -20.60 9.74
CA VAL A 243 32.03 -20.02 8.94
C VAL A 243 32.63 -19.45 7.65
N ASP A 244 32.05 -19.81 6.52
CA ASP A 244 32.28 -19.18 5.21
C ASP A 244 30.93 -19.00 4.54
N ILE A 245 30.46 -17.76 4.48
CA ILE A 245 29.13 -17.42 3.96
C ILE A 245 29.21 -16.14 3.13
N LEU A 246 28.38 -16.04 2.10
CA LEU A 246 28.21 -14.84 1.30
C LEU A 246 26.75 -14.38 1.42
N VAL A 247 26.54 -13.13 1.82
CA VAL A 247 25.20 -12.62 2.14
C VAL A 247 24.89 -11.30 1.50
N THR A 248 23.61 -11.06 1.23
CA THR A 248 23.12 -9.77 0.72
C THR A 248 23.26 -8.64 1.76
N PRO A 249 23.35 -7.36 1.33
CA PRO A 249 23.53 -6.22 2.23
C PRO A 249 22.43 -6.09 3.28
N GLY A 250 22.84 -5.96 4.54
CA GLY A 250 21.92 -5.80 5.66
C GLY A 250 21.49 -7.09 6.35
N HIS A 251 22.00 -8.27 5.93
CA HIS A 251 21.85 -9.54 6.62
C HIS A 251 22.28 -9.41 8.09
N LYS A 252 21.42 -9.81 9.04
CA LYS A 252 21.69 -9.67 10.48
C LYS A 252 22.15 -10.99 11.07
N PHE A 253 23.31 -10.96 11.72
CA PHE A 253 23.85 -12.11 12.45
C PHE A 253 23.68 -11.97 13.95
N TYR A 254 23.53 -13.11 14.61
CA TYR A 254 23.65 -13.21 16.06
C TYR A 254 25.09 -13.59 16.42
N GLY A 255 25.94 -12.60 16.74
CA GLY A 255 27.35 -12.79 17.09
C GLY A 255 28.26 -11.65 16.61
N ASN A 256 29.54 -11.69 16.98
CA ASN A 256 30.57 -10.80 16.41
C ASN A 256 31.13 -11.43 15.13
N ILE A 257 30.51 -11.13 14.00
CA ILE A 257 31.03 -11.52 12.68
C ILE A 257 31.54 -10.24 12.00
N GLY A 258 32.84 -10.21 11.70
CA GLY A 258 33.47 -9.07 11.04
C GLY A 258 33.29 -9.17 9.53
N TYR A 259 32.72 -8.14 8.90
CA TYR A 259 32.61 -8.06 7.44
C TYR A 259 33.98 -7.78 6.80
N ARG A 260 34.33 -8.52 5.74
CA ARG A 260 35.39 -8.14 4.82
C ARG A 260 34.76 -7.89 3.45
N GLY A 261 34.78 -6.64 2.98
CA GLY A 261 34.30 -6.30 1.64
C GLY A 261 35.29 -6.79 0.59
N HIS A 262 34.81 -7.61 -0.35
CA HIS A 262 35.48 -7.86 -1.63
C HIS A 262 34.62 -7.20 -2.71
N GLY A 263 35.22 -6.31 -3.49
CA GLY A 263 34.63 -5.74 -4.71
C GLY A 263 35.09 -6.50 -5.95
#